data_AF-A0A0F7PAF9-F1
#
_entry.id   AF-A0A0F7PAF9-F1
#
_cell.length_a   1.000
_cell.length_b   1.000
_cell.length_c   1.000
_cell.angle_alpha   90.00
_cell.angle_beta   90.00
_cell.angle_gamma   90.00
#
_symmetry.space_group_name_H-M   'P 1'
#
loop_
_entity.id
_entity.type
_entity.pdbx_description
1 polymer ?
#
loop_
_entity_poly.entity_id
_entity_poly.type
_entity_poly.pdbx_seq_one_letter_code
_entity_poly.pdbx_strand_id
1 'polypeptide(L)'
;MESRRALAWSARYFLITAAFALVGVALVGVGLGYGGLQAWELFQQTGDALAAARAVGPYLVLGVLGIFVWRFGKAFALYMTLTGAMDEQLADSFDTEHVKSDIVAILDDRLADMQQDLQSVNRQLRDANSDTEFEFDGE
;
A
#
# COMPACT_ATOMS: atom_id res chain seq x y z
N MET A 1 4.73 0.78 16.98
CA MET A 1 3.74 1.79 16.59
C MET A 1 2.98 1.41 15.31
N GLU A 2 3.18 0.22 14.72
CA GLU A 2 2.41 -0.22 13.53
C GLU A 2 0.93 -0.53 13.74
N SER A 3 0.53 -1.12 14.88
CA SER A 3 -0.81 -1.69 15.01
C SER A 3 -1.94 -0.67 14.91
N ARG A 4 -1.75 0.55 15.44
CA ARG A 4 -2.71 1.66 15.28
C ARG A 4 -2.79 2.20 13.85
N ARG A 5 -1.66 2.22 13.12
CA ARG A 5 -1.59 2.66 11.71
C ARG A 5 -2.26 1.64 10.79
N ALA A 6 -1.99 0.36 10.99
CA ALA A 6 -2.64 -0.72 10.26
C ALA A 6 -4.17 -0.74 10.49
N LEU A 7 -4.60 -0.45 11.74
CA LEU A 7 -6.02 -0.26 12.07
C LEU A 7 -6.65 0.94 11.34
N ALA A 8 -5.95 2.06 11.21
CA ALA A 8 -6.47 3.23 10.50
C ALA A 8 -6.72 2.95 9.00
N TRP A 9 -5.76 2.28 8.34
CA TRP A 9 -5.90 1.93 6.91
C TRP A 9 -6.97 0.87 6.66
N SER A 10 -7.04 -0.16 7.51
CA SER A 10 -8.10 -1.17 7.43
C SER A 10 -9.48 -0.60 7.74
N ALA A 11 -9.60 0.31 8.72
CA ALA A 11 -10.85 1.00 9.00
C ALA A 11 -11.29 1.89 7.82
N ARG A 12 -10.35 2.61 7.19
CA ARG A 12 -10.63 3.42 5.99
C ARG A 12 -11.09 2.55 4.82
N TYR A 13 -10.44 1.42 4.58
CA TYR A 13 -10.86 0.43 3.59
C TYR A 13 -12.29 -0.07 3.90
N PHE A 14 -12.55 -0.45 5.15
CA PHE A 14 -13.84 -0.97 5.57
C PHE A 14 -14.95 0.06 5.39
N LEU A 15 -14.73 1.31 5.80
CA LEU A 15 -15.73 2.39 5.68
C LEU A 15 -16.09 2.68 4.22
N ILE A 16 -15.09 2.79 3.35
CA ILE A 16 -15.32 3.04 1.91
C ILE A 16 -16.07 1.85 1.31
N THR A 17 -15.63 0.62 1.61
CA THR A 17 -16.28 -0.59 1.10
C THR A 17 -17.72 -0.72 1.61
N ALA A 18 -17.96 -0.39 2.88
CA ALA A 18 -19.29 -0.42 3.49
C ALA A 18 -20.22 0.62 2.85
N ALA A 19 -19.73 1.83 2.56
CA ALA A 19 -20.52 2.84 1.86
C ALA A 19 -20.96 2.36 0.47
N PHE A 20 -20.05 1.79 -0.33
CA PHE A 20 -20.41 1.22 -1.64
C PHE A 20 -21.29 -0.03 -1.54
N ALA A 21 -21.14 -0.83 -0.48
CA ALA A 21 -22.03 -1.95 -0.22
C ALA A 21 -23.45 -1.48 0.11
N LEU A 22 -23.60 -0.44 0.93
CA LEU A 22 -24.91 0.15 1.23
C LEU A 22 -25.57 0.70 -0.04
N VAL A 23 -24.82 1.41 -0.88
CA VAL A 23 -25.34 1.92 -2.16
C VAL A 23 -25.73 0.78 -3.10
N GLY A 24 -24.90 -0.25 -3.23
CA GLY A 24 -25.20 -1.41 -4.07
C GLY A 24 -26.44 -2.17 -3.60
N VAL A 25 -26.55 -2.42 -2.28
CA VAL A 25 -27.73 -3.06 -1.67
C VAL A 25 -28.97 -2.19 -1.83
N ALA A 26 -28.87 -0.87 -1.68
CA ALA A 26 -29.99 0.04 -1.89
C ALA A 26 -30.50 -0.02 -3.34
N LEU A 27 -29.59 0.00 -4.32
CA LEU A 27 -29.95 -0.10 -5.75
C LEU A 27 -30.60 -1.44 -6.09
N VAL A 28 -30.05 -2.54 -5.57
CA VAL A 28 -30.64 -3.89 -5.74
C VAL A 28 -31.99 -3.99 -5.06
N GLY A 29 -32.11 -3.47 -3.84
CA GLY A 29 -33.34 -3.47 -3.05
C GLY A 29 -34.44 -2.64 -3.71
N VAL A 30 -34.11 -1.47 -4.24
CA VAL A 30 -35.06 -0.64 -5.00
C VAL A 30 -35.47 -1.34 -6.30
N GLY A 31 -34.51 -1.88 -7.06
CA GLY A 31 -34.79 -2.59 -8.30
C GLY A 31 -35.71 -3.79 -8.08
N LEU A 32 -35.27 -4.76 -7.27
CA LEU A 32 -36.03 -5.99 -7.03
C LEU A 32 -37.31 -5.74 -6.22
N GLY A 33 -37.30 -4.78 -5.29
CA GLY A 33 -38.47 -4.42 -4.48
C GLY A 33 -39.59 -3.83 -5.33
N TYR A 34 -39.31 -2.74 -6.06
CA TYR A 34 -40.32 -2.11 -6.93
C TYR A 34 -40.70 -3.00 -8.12
N GLY A 35 -39.73 -3.64 -8.76
CA GLY A 35 -40.00 -4.52 -9.90
C GLY A 35 -40.80 -5.76 -9.49
N GLY A 36 -40.52 -6.33 -8.32
CA GLY A 36 -41.25 -7.46 -7.77
C GLY A 36 -42.68 -7.11 -7.39
N LEU A 37 -42.91 -5.96 -6.74
CA LEU A 37 -44.25 -5.47 -6.41
C LEU A 37 -45.08 -5.22 -7.67
N GLN A 38 -44.52 -4.55 -8.66
CA GLN A 38 -45.23 -4.25 -9.91
C GLN A 38 -45.56 -5.52 -10.70
N ALA A 39 -44.63 -6.48 -10.78
CA ALA A 39 -44.89 -7.76 -11.42
C ALA A 39 -45.95 -8.58 -10.67
N TRP A 40 -45.94 -8.52 -9.33
CA TRP A 40 -46.95 -9.18 -8.50
C TRP A 40 -48.35 -8.60 -8.72
N GLU A 41 -48.48 -7.28 -8.74
CA GLU A 41 -49.75 -6.60 -9.04
C GLU A 41 -50.24 -6.95 -10.45
N LEU A 42 -49.35 -6.93 -11.45
CA LEU A 42 -49.70 -7.26 -12.81
C LEU A 42 -50.17 -8.71 -12.95
N PHE A 43 -49.50 -9.64 -12.24
CA PHE A 43 -49.90 -11.04 -12.19
C PHE A 43 -51.27 -11.22 -11.55
N GLN A 44 -51.58 -10.52 -10.45
CA GLN A 44 -52.90 -10.59 -9.83
C GLN A 44 -54.01 -10.04 -10.73
N GLN A 45 -53.73 -9.01 -11.53
CA GLN A 45 -54.71 -8.41 -12.44
C GLN A 45 -54.96 -9.23 -13.70
N THR A 46 -53.92 -9.82 -14.27
CA THR A 46 -53.98 -10.44 -15.61
C THR A 46 -53.92 -11.97 -15.58
N GLY A 47 -53.41 -12.57 -14.51
CA GLY A 47 -53.09 -14.00 -14.43
C GLY A 47 -51.94 -14.43 -15.34
N ASP A 48 -51.32 -13.52 -16.09
CA ASP A 48 -50.26 -13.81 -17.04
C ASP A 48 -48.88 -13.64 -16.40
N ALA A 49 -48.27 -14.79 -16.07
CA ALA A 49 -46.93 -14.84 -15.51
C ALA A 49 -45.85 -14.31 -16.46
N LEU A 50 -46.05 -14.43 -17.78
CA LEU A 50 -45.07 -14.03 -18.78
C LEU A 50 -45.07 -12.51 -18.98
N ALA A 51 -46.24 -11.88 -18.91
CA ALA A 51 -46.37 -10.41 -18.87
C ALA A 51 -45.74 -9.83 -17.60
N ALA A 52 -46.02 -10.43 -16.43
CA ALA A 52 -45.42 -10.05 -15.15
C ALA A 52 -43.88 -10.14 -15.18
N ALA A 53 -43.32 -11.22 -15.72
CA ALA A 53 -41.88 -11.39 -15.81
C ALA A 53 -41.20 -10.33 -16.70
N ARG A 54 -41.85 -9.92 -17.81
CA ARG A 54 -41.32 -8.85 -18.69
C ARG A 54 -41.30 -7.48 -18.01
N ALA A 55 -42.26 -7.21 -17.13
CA ALA A 55 -42.30 -5.97 -16.36
C ALA A 55 -41.10 -5.81 -15.40
N VAL A 56 -40.50 -6.91 -14.93
CA VAL A 56 -39.31 -6.88 -14.07
C VAL A 56 -38.03 -6.52 -14.85
N GLY A 57 -38.01 -6.71 -16.18
CA GLY A 57 -36.82 -6.55 -17.03
C GLY A 57 -36.02 -5.26 -16.79
N PRO A 58 -36.64 -4.07 -16.80
CA PRO A 58 -35.96 -2.80 -16.54
C PRO A 58 -35.36 -2.73 -15.12
N TYR A 59 -36.01 -3.33 -14.14
CA TYR A 59 -35.58 -3.32 -12.74
C TYR A 59 -34.42 -4.28 -12.47
N LEU A 60 -34.29 -5.36 -13.25
CA LEU A 60 -33.10 -6.21 -13.22
C LEU A 60 -31.85 -5.45 -13.64
N VAL A 61 -31.97 -4.51 -14.59
CA VAL A 61 -30.84 -3.65 -15.00
C VAL A 61 -30.35 -2.80 -13.82
N LEU A 62 -31.27 -2.22 -13.04
CA LEU A 62 -30.94 -1.50 -11.80
C LEU A 62 -30.24 -2.40 -10.78
N GLY A 63 -30.70 -3.64 -10.61
CA GLY A 63 -30.06 -4.62 -9.74
C GLY A 63 -28.63 -4.95 -10.19
N VAL A 64 -28.44 -5.19 -11.49
CA VAL A 64 -27.12 -5.45 -12.07
C VAL A 64 -26.20 -4.24 -11.88
N LEU A 65 -26.70 -3.02 -12.10
CA LEU A 65 -25.96 -1.78 -11.83
C LEU A 65 -25.56 -1.66 -10.36
N GLY A 66 -26.44 -2.01 -9.42
CA GLY A 66 -26.11 -2.04 -7.99
C GLY A 66 -24.96 -2.99 -7.67
N ILE A 67 -24.95 -4.18 -8.27
CA ILE A 67 -23.86 -5.15 -8.14
C ILE A 67 -22.55 -4.59 -8.73
N PHE A 68 -22.62 -3.94 -9.89
CA PHE A 68 -21.47 -3.29 -10.52
C PHE A 68 -20.88 -2.18 -9.65
N VAL A 69 -21.73 -1.30 -9.10
CA VAL A 69 -21.31 -0.22 -8.19
C VAL A 69 -20.62 -0.80 -6.95
N TRP A 70 -21.18 -1.85 -6.36
CA TRP A 70 -20.55 -2.52 -5.22
C TRP A 70 -19.19 -3.14 -5.56
N ARG A 71 -19.10 -3.87 -6.68
CA ARG A 71 -17.85 -4.50 -7.14
C ARG A 71 -16.78 -3.46 -7.46
N PHE A 72 -17.16 -2.40 -8.16
CA PHE A 72 -16.26 -1.30 -8.49
C PHE A 72 -15.79 -0.57 -7.23
N GLY A 73 -16.73 -0.26 -6.32
CA GLY A 73 -16.41 0.37 -5.04
C GLY A 73 -15.41 -0.42 -4.20
N LYS A 74 -15.54 -1.75 -4.17
CA LYS A 74 -14.58 -2.63 -3.49
C LYS A 74 -13.19 -2.58 -4.14
N ALA A 75 -13.13 -2.63 -5.47
CA ALA A 75 -11.86 -2.55 -6.20
C ALA A 75 -11.18 -1.18 -6.01
N PHE A 76 -11.96 -0.11 -6.06
CA PHE A 76 -11.50 1.25 -5.82
C PHE A 76 -10.99 1.45 -4.39
N ALA A 77 -11.72 0.95 -3.38
CA ALA A 77 -11.30 0.99 -1.99
C ALA A 77 -9.98 0.25 -1.78
N LEU A 78 -9.81 -0.91 -2.42
CA LEU A 78 -8.57 -1.68 -2.37
C LEU A 78 -7.42 -0.88 -2.99
N TYR A 79 -7.61 -0.35 -4.20
CA TYR A 79 -6.58 0.45 -4.87
C TYR A 79 -6.14 1.64 -4.02
N MET A 80 -7.08 2.45 -3.53
CA MET A 80 -6.76 3.65 -2.76
C MET A 80 -6.01 3.34 -1.46
N THR A 81 -6.38 2.25 -0.78
CA THR A 81 -5.77 1.90 0.51
C THR A 81 -4.45 1.16 0.36
N LEU A 82 -4.29 0.35 -0.68
CA LEU A 82 -3.05 -0.37 -0.96
C LEU A 82 -1.99 0.57 -1.54
N THR A 83 -2.37 1.46 -2.47
CA THR A 83 -1.48 2.51 -2.96
C THR A 83 -1.07 3.46 -1.84
N GLY A 84 -2.01 3.93 -1.01
CA GLY A 84 -1.68 4.81 0.11
C GLY A 84 -0.76 4.16 1.15
N ALA A 85 -0.97 2.87 1.47
CA ALA A 85 -0.09 2.15 2.36
C ALA A 85 1.30 1.91 1.76
N MET A 86 1.39 1.62 0.46
CA MET A 86 2.68 1.48 -0.24
C MET A 86 3.45 2.79 -0.28
N ASP A 87 2.80 3.91 -0.58
CA ASP A 87 3.43 5.22 -0.66
C ASP A 87 4.05 5.63 0.68
N GLU A 88 3.35 5.38 1.79
CA GLU A 88 3.87 5.60 3.14
C GLU A 88 5.08 4.71 3.45
N GLN A 89 5.07 3.44 3.03
CA GLN A 89 6.16 2.50 3.24
C GLN A 89 7.38 2.82 2.36
N LEU A 90 7.14 3.33 1.15
CA LEU A 90 8.16 3.88 0.26
C LEU A 90 8.77 5.15 0.84
N ALA A 91 7.96 6.04 1.44
CA ALA A 91 8.46 7.25 2.09
C ALA A 91 9.37 6.93 3.29
N ASP A 92 9.03 5.90 4.09
CA ASP A 92 9.84 5.46 5.24
C ASP A 92 11.16 4.80 4.82
N SER A 93 11.15 4.02 3.73
CA SER A 93 12.34 3.33 3.22
C SER A 93 13.26 4.22 2.38
N PHE A 94 12.72 5.24 1.72
CA PHE A 94 13.47 6.26 0.97
C PHE A 94 13.62 7.57 1.74
N ASP A 95 13.52 7.52 3.07
CA ASP A 95 13.84 8.67 3.89
C ASP A 95 15.31 9.04 3.68
N THR A 96 15.52 10.14 2.96
CA THR A 96 16.84 10.63 2.57
C THR A 96 17.65 11.00 3.82
N GLU A 97 16.99 11.27 4.94
CA GLU A 97 17.63 11.60 6.20
C GLU A 97 18.27 10.36 6.86
N HIS A 98 17.60 9.20 6.82
CA HIS A 98 18.12 7.93 7.35
C HIS A 98 19.26 7.36 6.50
N VAL A 99 19.10 7.39 5.17
CA VAL A 99 20.15 6.93 4.24
C VAL A 99 21.39 7.82 4.34
N LYS A 100 21.21 9.14 4.55
CA LYS A 100 22.33 10.05 4.74
C LYS A 100 23.05 9.81 6.06
N SER A 101 22.33 9.51 7.16
CA SER A 101 22.99 9.19 8.43
C SER A 101 23.80 7.90 8.35
N ASP A 102 23.27 6.86 7.70
CA ASP A 102 23.97 5.58 7.54
C ASP A 102 25.22 5.73 6.67
N ILE A 103 25.11 6.47 5.56
CA ILE A 103 26.24 6.75 4.68
C ILE A 103 27.32 7.57 5.40
N VAL A 104 26.93 8.60 6.15
CA VAL A 104 27.88 9.43 6.92
C VAL A 104 28.55 8.60 8.01
N ALA A 105 27.81 7.74 8.71
CA ALA A 105 28.36 6.86 9.74
C ALA A 105 29.39 5.87 9.15
N ILE A 106 29.09 5.25 8.00
CA ILE A 106 30.03 4.34 7.32
C ILE A 106 31.26 5.09 6.78
N LEU A 107 31.08 6.31 6.29
CA LEU A 107 32.19 7.16 5.84
C LEU A 107 33.11 7.54 6.99
N ASP A 108 32.56 7.84 8.17
CA ASP A 108 33.32 8.18 9.37
C ASP A 108 34.11 6.97 9.88
N ASP A 109 33.49 5.79 9.94
CA ASP A 109 34.16 4.52 10.30
C ASP A 109 35.33 4.22 9.34
N ARG A 110 35.12 4.37 8.03
CA ARG A 110 36.20 4.16 7.05
C ARG A 110 37.30 5.22 7.13
N LEU A 111 36.96 6.46 7.46
CA LEU A 111 37.94 7.52 7.67
C LEU A 111 38.78 7.24 8.92
N ALA A 112 38.17 6.75 9.99
CA ALA A 112 38.86 6.35 11.21
C ALA A 112 39.82 5.18 10.94
N ASP A 113 39.38 4.15 10.22
CA ASP A 113 40.24 3.03 9.81
C ASP A 113 41.42 3.49 8.93
N MET A 114 41.19 4.37 7.95
CA MET A 114 42.28 4.90 7.11
C MET A 114 43.29 5.72 7.92
N GLN A 115 42.86 6.46 8.94
CA GLN A 115 43.77 7.18 9.84
C GLN A 115 44.63 6.20 10.64
N GLN A 116 44.06 5.10 11.11
CA GLN A 116 44.77 4.07 11.85
C GLN A 116 45.79 3.32 10.97
N ASP A 117 45.42 3.02 9.72
CA ASP A 117 46.34 2.41 8.75
C ASP A 117 47.51 3.35 8.40
N LEU A 118 47.25 4.64 8.17
CA LEU A 118 48.29 5.63 7.89
C LEU A 118 49.26 5.80 9.07
N GLN A 119 48.76 5.78 10.31
CA GLN A 119 49.62 5.81 11.49
C GLN A 119 50.48 4.54 11.60
N SER A 120 49.91 3.36 11.28
CA SER A 120 50.67 2.11 11.30
C SER A 120 51.76 2.07 10.22
N VAL A 121 51.47 2.58 9.01
CA VAL A 121 52.41 2.65 7.89
C VAL A 121 53.51 3.67 8.19
N ASN A 122 53.16 4.83 8.76
CA ASN A 122 54.14 5.83 9.16
C ASN A 122 55.10 5.25 10.23
N ARG A 123 54.57 4.48 11.18
CA ARG A 123 55.38 3.79 12.19
C ARG A 123 56.31 2.74 11.56
N GLN A 124 55.79 1.90 10.67
CA GLN A 124 56.58 0.90 9.94
C GLN A 124 57.66 1.54 9.06
N LEU A 125 57.36 2.64 8.36
CA LEU A 125 58.35 3.38 7.57
C LEU A 125 59.43 4.00 8.44
N ARG A 126 59.09 4.47 9.64
CA ARG A 126 60.05 5.02 10.59
C ARG A 126 60.97 3.94 11.17
N ASP A 127 60.41 2.80 11.56
CA ASP A 127 61.19 1.65 12.04
C ASP A 127 62.09 1.08 10.93
N ALA A 128 61.58 0.97 9.70
CA ALA A 128 62.37 0.52 8.54
C ALA A 128 63.51 1.48 8.18
N ASN A 129 63.30 2.79 8.26
CA ASN A 129 64.36 3.78 8.05
C ASN A 129 65.41 3.74 9.17
N SER A 130 65.02 3.52 10.43
CA SER A 130 66.00 3.41 11.52
C SER A 130 66.85 2.14 11.41
N ASP A 131 66.28 1.02 10.95
CA ASP A 131 67.06 -0.20 10.71
C ASP A 131 68.03 -0.03 9.55
N THR A 132 67.67 0.76 8.53
CA THR A 132 68.54 1.05 7.39
C THR A 132 69.68 2.01 7.74
N GLU A 133 69.45 2.98 8.63
CA GLU A 133 70.47 3.96 9.05
C GLU A 133 71.56 3.34 9.97
N PHE A 134 71.26 2.25 10.67
CA PHE A 134 72.24 1.50 11.48
C PHE A 134 73.21 0.62 10.67
N GLU A 135 72.88 0.29 9.41
CA GLU A 135 73.73 -0.58 8.56
C GLU A 135 74.78 0.21 7.74
N PHE A 136 74.69 1.54 7.67
CA PHE A 136 75.60 2.39 6.88
C PHE A 136 76.75 3.05 7.67
N ASP A 137 76.82 2.90 9.00
CA ASP A 137 77.89 3.49 9.85
C ASP A 137 78.96 2.45 10.27
N GLY A 138 79.09 1.38 9.48
CA GLY A 138 79.89 0.18 9.80
C GLY A 138 80.95 -0.20 8.77
N GLU A 139 81.53 0.76 8.04
CA GLU A 139 82.81 0.57 7.30
C GLU A 139 83.85 1.65 7.67
#